data_AF-A0A9W9NWI1-F1
#
_entry.id   AF-A0A9W9NWI1-F1
#
_cell.length_a   1.000
_cell.length_b   1.000
_cell.length_c   1.000
_cell.angle_alpha   90.00
_cell.angle_beta   90.00
_cell.angle_gamma   90.00
#
_symmetry.space_group_name_H-M   'P 1'
#
loop_
_entity.id
_entity.type
_entity.pdbx_description
1 polymer ?
#
loop_
_entity_poly.entity_id
_entity_poly.type
_entity_poly.pdbx_seq_one_letter_code
_entity_poly.pdbx_strand_id
1 'polypeptide(L)'
;MPDRPNTLDIRKKVKSGHYQGIQPLIAQGKLVDGGAIFKEHPQEGKDSQFFGSVVVYTGENVEEIRQIIENDIYATSGVWDLEKIQIYPYSTCQL
;
A
#
# COMPACT_ATOMS: atom_id res chain seq x y z
N MET A 1 0.68 -1.47 -5.88
CA MET A 1 0.52 -2.79 -5.21
C MET A 1 -0.91 -3.27 -5.42
N PRO A 2 -1.16 -4.21 -6.33
CA PRO A 2 -2.50 -4.73 -6.59
C PRO A 2 -2.99 -5.62 -5.43
N ASP A 3 -4.30 -5.62 -5.19
CA ASP A 3 -4.92 -6.60 -4.29
C ASP A 3 -5.15 -7.93 -5.01
N ARG A 4 -5.06 -9.05 -4.28
CA ARG A 4 -5.54 -10.35 -4.76
C ARG A 4 -7.07 -10.35 -4.89
N PRO A 5 -7.65 -11.15 -5.81
CA PRO A 5 -9.09 -11.31 -5.91
C PRO A 5 -9.72 -11.77 -4.57
N ASN A 6 -10.94 -11.30 -4.29
CA ASN A 6 -11.74 -11.73 -3.12
C ASN A 6 -11.09 -11.48 -1.75
N THR A 7 -10.26 -10.44 -1.61
CA THR A 7 -9.59 -10.08 -0.34
C THR A 7 -10.20 -8.88 0.38
N LEU A 8 -11.33 -8.34 -0.10
CA LEU A 8 -11.94 -7.13 0.46
C LEU A 8 -12.22 -7.23 1.97
N ASP A 9 -12.77 -8.35 2.43
CA ASP A 9 -13.11 -8.54 3.83
C ASP A 9 -11.84 -8.62 4.71
N ILE A 10 -10.79 -9.28 4.21
CA ILE A 10 -9.48 -9.33 4.87
C ILE A 10 -8.90 -7.93 4.95
N ARG A 11 -8.91 -7.18 3.83
CA ARG A 11 -8.43 -5.80 3.76
C ARG A 11 -9.13 -4.90 4.77
N LYS A 12 -10.47 -4.98 4.86
CA LYS A 12 -11.27 -4.24 5.85
C LYS A 12 -10.89 -4.64 7.27
N LYS A 13 -10.76 -5.95 7.54
CA LYS A 13 -10.42 -6.50 8.87
C LYS A 13 -9.05 -6.06 9.37
N VAL A 14 -8.02 -6.08 8.52
CA VAL A 14 -6.63 -5.78 8.91
C VAL A 14 -6.23 -4.33 8.67
N LYS A 15 -7.14 -3.49 8.15
CA LYS A 15 -6.91 -2.07 7.83
C LYS A 15 -6.30 -1.30 9.01
N SER A 16 -6.83 -1.47 10.22
CA SER A 16 -6.30 -0.79 11.41
C SER A 16 -4.85 -1.18 11.70
N GLY A 17 -4.51 -2.47 11.56
CA GLY A 17 -3.14 -2.96 11.71
C GLY A 17 -2.19 -2.40 10.65
N HIS A 18 -2.66 -2.24 9.41
CA HIS A 18 -1.87 -1.61 8.34
C HIS A 18 -1.53 -0.16 8.72
N TYR A 19 -2.53 0.63 9.14
CA TYR A 19 -2.28 2.00 9.58
C TYR A 19 -1.32 2.06 10.78
N GLN A 20 -1.44 1.16 11.75
CA GLN A 20 -0.50 1.09 12.88
C GLN A 20 0.93 0.76 12.42
N GLY A 21 1.08 -0.19 11.48
CA GLY A 21 2.38 -0.59 10.94
C GLY A 21 3.09 0.50 10.14
N ILE A 22 2.34 1.36 9.44
CA ILE A 22 2.93 2.46 8.67
C ILE A 22 3.24 3.72 9.48
N GLN A 23 2.64 3.92 10.66
CA GLN A 23 2.90 5.13 11.49
C GLN A 23 4.40 5.34 11.78
N PRO A 24 5.18 4.33 12.20
CA PRO A 24 6.62 4.51 12.40
C PRO A 24 7.37 4.87 11.11
N LEU A 25 6.94 4.35 9.95
CA LEU A 25 7.56 4.66 8.66
C LEU A 25 7.32 6.11 8.25
N ILE A 26 6.12 6.62 8.52
CA ILE A 26 5.77 8.04 8.33
C ILE A 26 6.63 8.91 9.25
N ALA A 27 6.71 8.57 10.53
CA ALA A 27 7.50 9.31 11.52
C ALA A 27 9.00 9.37 11.17
N GLN A 28 9.53 8.33 10.51
CA GLN A 28 10.91 8.25 10.04
C GLN A 28 11.13 8.91 8.67
N GLY A 29 10.08 9.41 8.01
CA GLY A 29 10.16 9.94 6.64
C GLY A 29 10.40 8.87 5.57
N LYS A 30 10.23 7.59 5.90
CA LYS A 30 10.35 6.47 4.94
C LYS A 30 9.12 6.31 4.09
N LEU A 31 7.92 6.56 4.61
CA LEU A 31 6.67 6.61 3.83
C LEU A 31 6.21 8.07 3.75
N VAL A 32 6.29 8.66 2.56
CA VAL A 32 6.07 10.11 2.37
C VAL A 32 4.74 10.44 1.71
N ASP A 33 4.16 9.48 0.97
CA ASP A 33 2.82 9.60 0.40
C ASP A 33 2.23 8.20 0.18
N GLY A 34 0.91 8.08 0.10
CA GLY A 34 0.25 6.84 -0.22
C GLY A 34 -1.27 6.88 -0.10
N GLY A 35 -1.91 5.89 -0.73
CA GLY A 35 -3.36 5.80 -0.76
C GLY A 35 -3.87 4.49 -1.34
N ALA A 36 -5.19 4.32 -1.23
CA ALA A 36 -5.90 3.25 -1.90
C ALA A 36 -6.09 3.59 -3.39
N ILE A 37 -5.87 2.61 -4.26
CA ILE A 37 -6.28 2.66 -5.65
C ILE A 37 -7.66 2.03 -5.73
N PHE A 38 -8.61 2.70 -6.38
CA PHE A 38 -9.98 2.22 -6.57
C PHE A 38 -10.21 1.80 -8.03
N LYS A 39 -11.11 0.84 -8.25
CA LYS A 39 -11.52 0.39 -9.60
C LYS A 39 -12.31 1.47 -10.33
N GLU A 40 -13.04 2.27 -9.57
CA GLU A 40 -13.87 3.37 -10.04
C GLU A 40 -13.83 4.51 -9.01
N HIS A 41 -14.26 5.71 -9.40
CA HIS A 41 -14.36 6.82 -8.47
C HIS A 41 -15.32 6.46 -7.32
N PRO A 42 -14.88 6.57 -6.05
CA PRO A 42 -15.75 6.31 -4.91
C PRO A 42 -16.99 7.21 -4.94
N GLN A 43 -18.15 6.62 -4.61
CA GLN A 43 -19.41 7.35 -4.49
C GLN A 43 -19.91 7.29 -3.05
N GLU A 44 -20.48 8.39 -2.58
CA GLU A 44 -21.06 8.46 -1.25
C GLU A 44 -22.19 7.45 -1.09
N GLY A 45 -22.25 6.77 0.06
CA GLY A 45 -23.26 5.74 0.34
C GLY A 45 -23.04 4.39 -0.34
N LYS A 46 -21.96 4.21 -1.11
CA LYS A 46 -21.59 2.91 -1.73
C LYS A 46 -20.29 2.35 -1.15
N ASP A 47 -20.20 1.02 -1.13
CA ASP A 47 -18.95 0.33 -0.80
C ASP A 47 -17.86 0.71 -1.80
N SER A 48 -16.69 1.14 -1.29
CA SER A 48 -15.55 1.47 -2.14
C SER A 48 -14.97 0.19 -2.77
N GLN A 49 -14.80 0.22 -4.09
CA GLN A 49 -14.21 -0.90 -4.83
C GLN A 49 -12.69 -0.76 -4.90
N PHE A 50 -11.98 -1.43 -4.00
CA PHE A 50 -10.52 -1.42 -3.99
C PHE A 50 -9.92 -2.18 -5.18
N PHE A 51 -8.88 -1.61 -5.75
CA PHE A 51 -8.00 -2.24 -6.74
C PHE A 51 -6.62 -2.55 -6.16
N GLY A 52 -6.14 -1.72 -5.23
CA GLY A 52 -4.82 -1.88 -4.64
C GLY A 52 -4.42 -0.71 -3.75
N SER A 53 -3.11 -0.51 -3.64
CA SER A 53 -2.48 0.60 -2.93
C SER A 53 -1.36 1.18 -3.77
N VAL A 54 -1.18 2.49 -3.67
CA VAL A 54 0.02 3.22 -4.13
C VAL A 54 0.70 3.77 -2.89
N VAL A 55 2.02 3.65 -2.83
CA VAL A 55 2.82 4.20 -1.74
C VAL A 55 4.13 4.71 -2.31
N VAL A 56 4.55 5.87 -1.83
CA VAL A 56 5.84 6.46 -2.11
C VAL A 56 6.72 6.25 -0.89
N TYR A 57 7.85 5.58 -1.11
CA TYR A 57 8.86 5.36 -0.10
C TYR A 57 10.16 6.13 -0.40
N THR A 58 10.83 6.54 0.67
CA THR A 58 12.25 6.93 0.65
C THR A 58 13.07 5.73 1.14
N GLY A 59 14.10 5.35 0.39
CA GLY A 59 15.01 4.25 0.73
C GLY A 59 16.24 4.22 -0.16
N GLU A 60 17.20 3.37 0.17
CA GLU A 60 18.50 3.30 -0.51
C GLU A 60 18.48 2.42 -1.76
N ASN A 61 17.65 1.37 -1.77
CA ASN A 61 17.56 0.40 -2.86
C ASN A 61 16.20 -0.32 -2.87
N VAL A 62 15.94 -1.09 -3.93
CA VAL A 62 14.65 -1.77 -4.12
C VAL A 62 14.47 -2.93 -3.13
N GLU A 63 15.55 -3.56 -2.67
CA GLU A 63 15.52 -4.67 -1.72
C GLU A 63 14.99 -4.21 -0.36
N GLU A 64 15.45 -3.05 0.14
CA GLU A 64 14.93 -2.43 1.35
C GLU A 64 13.42 -2.15 1.23
N ILE A 65 13.00 -1.56 0.11
CA ILE A 65 11.58 -1.25 -0.11
C ILE A 65 10.74 -2.52 -0.20
N ARG A 66 11.26 -3.58 -0.84
CA ARG A 66 10.59 -4.89 -0.86
C ARG A 66 10.40 -5.45 0.55
N GLN A 67 11.42 -5.40 1.40
CA GLN A 67 11.31 -5.87 2.78
C GLN A 67 10.27 -5.08 3.58
N ILE A 68 10.20 -3.76 3.40
CA ILE A 68 9.15 -2.94 4.04
C ILE A 68 7.76 -3.41 3.60
N ILE A 69 7.55 -3.61 2.30
CA ILE A 69 6.27 -4.07 1.74
C ILE A 69 5.91 -5.46 2.24
N GLU A 70 6.86 -6.41 2.23
CA GLU A 70 6.66 -7.81 2.65
C GLU A 70 6.30 -7.94 4.13
N ASN A 71 6.76 -7.01 4.98
CA ASN A 71 6.44 -6.99 6.40
C ASN A 71 5.10 -6.31 6.72
N ASP A 72 4.45 -5.66 5.75
CA ASP A 72 3.14 -5.04 5.96
C ASP A 72 2.07 -6.10 6.22
N ILE A 73 1.09 -5.79 7.07
CA ILE A 73 -0.02 -6.71 7.34
C ILE A 73 -0.87 -7.01 6.10
N TYR A 74 -0.96 -6.09 5.14
CA TYR A 74 -1.59 -6.36 3.85
C TYR A 74 -0.80 -7.37 3.02
N ALA A 75 0.53 -7.41 3.12
CA ALA A 75 1.32 -8.47 2.50
C ALA A 75 1.15 -9.80 3.26
N THR A 76 1.42 -9.81 4.56
CA THR A 76 1.42 -11.04 5.38
C THR A 76 0.04 -11.69 5.53
N SER A 77 -1.04 -10.90 5.41
CA SER A 77 -2.42 -11.42 5.39
C SER A 77 -2.91 -11.82 4.00
N GLY A 78 -2.06 -11.73 2.97
CA GLY A 78 -2.38 -12.11 1.59
C GLY A 78 -3.33 -11.16 0.87
N VAL A 79 -3.45 -9.90 1.32
CA VAL A 79 -4.23 -8.87 0.61
C VAL A 79 -3.50 -8.44 -0.66
N TRP A 80 -2.22 -8.06 -0.56
CA TRP A 80 -1.44 -7.65 -1.73
C TRP A 80 -0.92 -8.85 -2.52
N ASP A 81 -0.97 -8.73 -3.85
CA ASP A 81 -0.37 -9.69 -4.77
C ASP A 81 1.09 -9.31 -5.04
N LEU A 82 2.01 -9.80 -4.19
CA LEU A 82 3.44 -9.53 -4.27
C LEU A 82 4.08 -10.02 -5.59
N GLU A 83 3.48 -10.99 -6.28
CA GLU A 83 3.95 -11.47 -7.58
C GLU A 83 3.73 -10.43 -8.69
N LYS A 84 2.79 -9.50 -8.47
CA LYS A 84 2.40 -8.47 -9.44
C LYS A 84 2.73 -7.05 -8.99
N ILE A 85 3.48 -6.86 -7.90
CA ILE A 85 3.89 -5.52 -7.50
C ILE A 85 4.84 -4.93 -8.53
N GLN A 86 4.70 -3.63 -8.75
CA GLN A 86 5.61 -2.84 -9.56
C GLN A 86 6.26 -1.81 -8.64
N ILE A 87 7.58 -1.72 -8.70
CA ILE A 87 8.38 -0.78 -7.92
C ILE A 87 9.25 -0.02 -8.91
N TYR A 88 9.11 1.29 -8.93
CA TYR A 88 9.83 2.17 -9.84
C TYR A 88 10.60 3.22 -9.04
N PRO A 89 11.92 3.36 -9.25
CA PRO A 89 12.63 4.53 -8.77
C PRO A 89 12.12 5.74 -9.56
N TYR A 90 11.86 6.84 -8.87
CA TYR A 90 11.48 8.09 -9.52
C TYR A 90 12.03 9.28 -8.73
N SER A 91 12.15 10.42 -9.39
CA SER A 91 12.48 11.70 -8.75
C SER A 91 11.22 12.55 -8.69
N THR A 92 10.98 13.20 -7.56
CA THR A 92 9.96 14.23 -7.47
C THR A 92 10.39 15.45 -8.29
N CYS A 93 9.41 16.13 -8.89
CA CYS A 93 9.62 17.46 -9.42
C CYS A 93 9.46 18.43 -8.24
N GLN A 94 10.51 19.19 -7.89
CA GLN A 94 10.36 20.33 -7.00
C GLN A 94 9.72 21.45 -7.83
N LEU A 95 8.41 21.64 -7.66
CA LEU A 95 7.66 22.76 -8.21
C LEU A 95 7.72 23.97 -7.27
#